data_AF-A0A158RTC8-F1
#
_entry.id   AF-A0A158RTC8-F1
#
_cell.length_a   1.000
_cell.length_b   1.000
_cell.length_c   1.000
_cell.angle_alpha   90.00
_cell.angle_beta   90.00
_cell.angle_gamma   90.00
#
_symmetry.space_group_name_H-M   'P 1'
#
loop_
_entity.id
_entity.type
_entity.pdbx_description
1 polymer ?
#
loop_
_entity_poly.entity_id
_entity_poly.type
_entity_poly.pdbx_seq_one_letter_code
_entity_poly.pdbx_strand_id
1 'polypeptide(L)'
;MTGDIVVAYRGTEGGESLDRSVPDFITDARYILMGQNPIQDGEKIDPYEKSQVIAANQFTQSVSLLEIVKKEYPNQKISTTGHSLGGANAQFASAICDVPAVTYSAPGVYDMLPKDIQKKVDAGEYKGQIINYINPKDTISGGALREDKTHIGDTYMVNSDFKTANNDYGMHQIDRFLDSIGAKDFHGIKNYHVDAFGNIDNSMLVDANTGEKIYRSPRFSIGGVGEVRVLMEYLEESAKKNATKCGRISKSDTTSSFRSNAAS
;
A
#
# COMPACT_ATOMS: atom_id res chain seq x y z
N MET A 1 13.45 -6.85 -24.64
CA MET A 1 13.21 -6.55 -23.22
C MET A 1 11.75 -6.16 -23.08
N THR A 2 10.93 -7.00 -22.46
CA THR A 2 9.57 -6.61 -22.05
C THR A 2 9.72 -5.80 -20.77
N GLY A 3 9.55 -4.48 -20.86
CA GLY A 3 9.70 -3.58 -19.72
C GLY A 3 8.47 -3.59 -18.81
N ASP A 4 8.69 -3.37 -17.52
CA ASP A 4 7.61 -3.16 -16.56
C ASP A 4 7.03 -1.75 -16.75
N ILE A 5 5.71 -1.62 -16.61
CA ILE A 5 5.00 -0.34 -16.71
C ILE A 5 4.61 0.12 -15.32
N VAL A 6 4.97 1.36 -14.98
CA VAL A 6 4.56 2.00 -13.74
C VAL A 6 3.68 3.18 -14.07
N VAL A 7 2.44 3.17 -13.57
CA VAL A 7 1.50 4.29 -13.68
C VAL A 7 1.60 5.15 -12.42
N ALA A 8 2.16 6.34 -12.55
CA ALA A 8 2.31 7.28 -11.44
C ALA A 8 1.19 8.32 -11.46
N TYR A 9 0.45 8.44 -10.34
CA TYR A 9 -0.55 9.48 -10.17
C TYR A 9 0.03 10.67 -9.42
N ARG A 10 -0.26 11.87 -9.91
CA ARG A 10 0.18 13.10 -9.26
C ARG A 10 -0.68 13.41 -8.05
N GLY A 11 -0.05 13.90 -6.99
CA GLY A 11 -0.73 14.59 -5.90
C GLY A 11 -1.17 16.00 -6.31
N THR A 12 -1.72 16.73 -5.34
CA THR A 12 -2.23 18.11 -5.49
C THR A 12 -1.16 19.17 -5.79
N GLU A 13 0.12 18.80 -5.84
CA GLU A 13 1.19 19.73 -6.15
C GLU A 13 1.81 19.46 -7.53
N GLY A 14 1.83 20.50 -8.35
CA GLY A 14 2.50 20.52 -9.65
C GLY A 14 1.99 21.69 -10.49
N GLY A 15 2.63 22.83 -10.29
CA GLY A 15 2.50 23.99 -11.16
C GLY A 15 1.19 24.75 -11.03
N GLU A 16 1.03 25.54 -9.97
CA GLU A 16 0.67 26.97 -10.04
C GLU A 16 0.56 27.57 -8.61
N SER A 17 1.11 28.79 -8.47
CA SER A 17 1.16 29.68 -7.29
C SER A 17 1.08 29.03 -5.89
N LEU A 18 2.25 28.87 -5.26
CA LEU A 18 2.45 28.43 -3.86
C LEU A 18 1.58 29.15 -2.81
N ASP A 19 1.04 30.35 -3.09
CA ASP A 19 0.27 31.15 -2.12
C ASP A 19 -1.24 30.80 -2.04
N ARG A 20 -1.80 30.08 -3.02
CA ARG A 20 -3.25 29.75 -3.04
C ARG A 20 -3.55 28.26 -2.90
N SER A 21 -2.59 27.39 -3.15
CA SER A 21 -2.74 25.93 -3.13
C SER A 21 -2.56 25.31 -1.74
N VAL A 22 -1.82 25.96 -0.84
CA VAL A 22 -1.63 25.47 0.54
C VAL A 22 -2.92 25.51 1.37
N PRO A 23 -3.74 26.60 1.36
CA PRO A 23 -5.03 26.61 2.04
C PRO A 23 -6.03 25.59 1.48
N ASP A 24 -6.01 25.37 0.16
CA ASP A 24 -6.91 24.44 -0.55
C ASP A 24 -6.52 22.98 -0.23
N PHE A 25 -5.23 22.65 -0.29
CA PHE A 25 -4.69 21.37 0.16
C PHE A 25 -5.00 21.11 1.64
N ILE A 26 -4.87 22.11 2.51
CA ILE A 26 -5.20 21.97 3.93
C ILE A 26 -6.68 21.65 4.10
N THR A 27 -7.53 22.30 3.31
CA THR A 27 -8.98 22.14 3.39
C THR A 27 -9.39 20.78 2.85
N ASP A 28 -8.93 20.40 1.66
CA ASP A 28 -9.21 19.11 1.03
C ASP A 28 -8.61 17.94 1.82
N ALA A 29 -7.36 18.07 2.28
CA ALA A 29 -6.74 17.09 3.16
C ALA A 29 -7.52 16.98 4.47
N ARG A 30 -7.98 18.09 5.08
CA ARG A 30 -8.85 18.03 6.26
C ARG A 30 -10.19 17.34 5.95
N TYR A 31 -10.82 17.63 4.82
CA TYR A 31 -12.09 17.00 4.43
C TYR A 31 -11.95 15.49 4.22
N ILE A 32 -10.93 15.07 3.47
CA ILE A 32 -10.59 13.65 3.24
C ILE A 32 -10.20 12.97 4.56
N LEU A 33 -9.36 13.62 5.39
CA LEU A 33 -8.87 13.08 6.65
C LEU A 33 -9.94 13.03 7.76
N MET A 34 -10.93 13.91 7.72
CA MET A 34 -12.08 13.90 8.64
C MET A 34 -13.19 12.92 8.22
N GLY A 35 -12.99 12.15 7.14
CA GLY A 35 -13.97 11.15 6.69
C GLY A 35 -15.31 11.77 6.25
N GLN A 36 -15.32 13.06 5.90
CA GLN A 36 -16.50 13.69 5.32
C GLN A 36 -16.55 13.33 3.84
N ASN A 37 -17.38 12.33 3.54
CA ASN A 37 -17.57 11.69 2.24
C ASN A 37 -17.63 12.69 1.05
N PRO A 38 -16.70 12.62 0.08
CA PRO A 38 -16.94 13.17 -1.25
C PRO A 38 -17.86 12.26 -2.08
N ILE A 39 -18.20 11.06 -1.61
CA ILE A 39 -19.21 10.20 -2.25
C ILE A 39 -20.51 10.36 -1.48
N GLN A 40 -21.31 11.35 -1.90
CA GLN A 40 -22.74 11.32 -1.65
C GLN A 40 -23.34 10.25 -2.58
N ASP A 41 -24.02 9.29 -1.97
CA ASP A 41 -24.93 8.29 -2.55
C ASP A 41 -25.03 8.20 -4.09
N GLY A 42 -24.77 7.00 -4.63
CA GLY A 42 -25.84 6.38 -5.42
C GLY A 42 -25.53 5.74 -6.77
N GLU A 43 -24.32 5.76 -7.32
CA GLU A 43 -24.08 5.07 -8.61
C GLU A 43 -23.31 3.77 -8.43
N LYS A 44 -23.99 2.66 -8.77
CA LYS A 44 -23.36 1.36 -8.98
C LYS A 44 -22.48 1.48 -10.23
N ILE A 45 -21.18 1.62 -10.04
CA ILE A 45 -20.23 1.70 -11.14
C ILE A 45 -20.12 0.31 -11.77
N ASP A 46 -20.68 0.14 -12.97
CA ASP A 46 -20.32 -0.98 -13.84
C ASP A 46 -19.04 -0.59 -14.61
N PRO A 47 -17.89 -1.24 -14.36
CA PRO A 47 -16.63 -0.90 -15.02
C PRO A 47 -16.65 -1.09 -16.56
N TYR A 48 -17.72 -1.65 -17.13
CA TYR A 48 -17.88 -1.84 -18.58
C TYR A 48 -18.82 -0.82 -19.25
N GLU A 49 -19.56 0.01 -18.50
CA GLU A 49 -20.45 1.04 -19.05
C GLU A 49 -19.78 2.42 -19.14
N LYS A 50 -19.24 2.73 -20.32
CA LYS A 50 -18.54 4.00 -20.63
C LYS A 50 -19.38 5.27 -20.45
N SER A 51 -20.72 5.18 -20.44
CA SER A 51 -21.61 6.33 -20.25
C SER A 51 -21.70 6.81 -18.80
N GLN A 52 -21.31 5.98 -17.83
CA GLN A 52 -21.32 6.31 -16.39
C GLN A 52 -20.00 6.97 -15.93
N VAL A 53 -18.99 7.00 -16.80
CA VAL A 53 -17.64 7.55 -16.55
C VAL A 53 -17.65 9.10 -16.47
N ILE A 54 -18.81 9.76 -16.60
CA ILE A 54 -18.94 11.22 -16.72
C ILE A 54 -19.53 11.86 -15.43
N ALA A 55 -19.20 11.31 -14.26
CA ALA A 55 -19.36 11.98 -12.96
C ALA A 55 -18.02 11.96 -12.21
N ALA A 56 -16.94 12.36 -12.88
CA ALA A 56 -15.61 11.88 -12.51
C ALA A 56 -14.92 12.70 -11.41
N ASN A 57 -14.99 12.21 -10.16
CA ASN A 57 -13.95 12.53 -9.18
C ASN A 57 -12.61 11.88 -9.60
N GLN A 58 -11.48 12.42 -9.17
CA GLN A 58 -10.12 11.97 -9.52
C GLN A 58 -9.84 10.46 -9.30
N PHE A 59 -10.55 9.80 -8.37
CA PHE A 59 -10.41 8.36 -8.11
C PHE A 59 -10.95 7.53 -9.28
N THR A 60 -12.11 7.89 -9.82
CA THR A 60 -12.65 7.23 -11.02
C THR A 60 -11.75 7.45 -12.25
N GLN A 61 -11.18 8.65 -12.41
CA GLN A 61 -10.24 8.94 -13.50
C GLN A 61 -8.96 8.07 -13.38
N SER A 62 -8.49 7.84 -12.16
CA SER A 62 -7.33 6.97 -11.92
C SER A 62 -7.60 5.51 -12.34
N VAL A 63 -8.79 4.98 -12.05
CA VAL A 63 -9.21 3.64 -12.49
C VAL A 63 -9.25 3.57 -14.01
N SER A 64 -9.92 4.52 -14.67
CA SER A 64 -10.05 4.51 -16.13
C SER A 64 -8.69 4.56 -16.83
N LEU A 65 -7.75 5.37 -16.33
CA LEU A 65 -6.39 5.40 -16.88
C LEU A 65 -5.73 4.03 -16.78
N LEU A 66 -5.80 3.38 -15.62
CA LEU A 66 -5.18 2.09 -15.40
C LEU A 66 -5.81 0.98 -16.26
N GLU A 67 -7.13 0.98 -16.42
CA GLU A 67 -7.83 0.05 -17.30
C GLU A 67 -7.38 0.20 -18.76
N ILE A 68 -7.23 1.45 -19.23
CA ILE A 68 -6.69 1.74 -20.57
C ILE A 68 -5.27 1.17 -20.71
N VAL A 69 -4.39 1.41 -19.73
CA VAL A 69 -3.02 0.87 -19.74
C VAL A 69 -3.02 -0.66 -19.74
N LYS A 70 -3.83 -1.31 -18.90
CA LYS A 70 -3.95 -2.78 -18.87
C LYS A 70 -4.41 -3.35 -20.22
N LYS A 71 -5.35 -2.66 -20.88
CA LYS A 71 -5.87 -3.06 -22.18
C LYS A 71 -4.83 -2.92 -23.29
N GLU A 72 -4.07 -1.84 -23.28
CA GLU A 72 -3.04 -1.56 -24.29
C GLU A 72 -1.82 -2.47 -24.12
N TYR A 73 -1.52 -2.87 -22.88
CA TYR A 73 -0.34 -3.67 -22.53
C TYR A 73 -0.68 -4.96 -21.78
N PRO A 74 -1.47 -5.88 -22.38
CA PRO A 74 -2.03 -7.04 -21.68
C PRO A 74 -0.99 -8.07 -21.21
N ASN A 75 0.22 -8.03 -21.79
CA ASN A 75 1.30 -8.96 -21.49
C ASN A 75 2.41 -8.34 -20.61
N GLN A 76 2.23 -7.10 -20.16
CA GLN A 76 3.24 -6.43 -19.32
C GLN A 76 2.87 -6.46 -17.85
N LYS A 77 3.90 -6.48 -17.00
CA LYS A 77 3.74 -6.24 -15.58
C LYS A 77 3.43 -4.76 -15.39
N ILE A 78 2.28 -4.49 -14.78
CA ILE A 78 1.81 -3.13 -14.52
C ILE A 78 1.77 -2.95 -13.01
N SER A 79 2.26 -1.82 -12.52
CA SER A 79 2.08 -1.40 -11.14
C SER A 79 1.74 0.09 -11.06
N THR A 80 1.28 0.53 -9.91
CA THR A 80 0.96 1.94 -9.67
C THR A 80 1.80 2.53 -8.56
N THR A 81 1.97 3.85 -8.60
CA THR A 81 2.61 4.59 -7.52
C THR A 81 2.06 6.00 -7.40
N GLY A 82 2.34 6.65 -6.28
CA GLY A 82 1.97 8.03 -6.06
C GLY A 82 2.32 8.49 -4.66
N HIS A 83 2.38 9.81 -4.53
CA HIS A 83 2.58 10.50 -3.26
C HIS A 83 1.32 11.28 -2.88
N SER A 84 1.02 11.40 -1.58
CA SER A 84 -0.12 12.17 -1.08
C SER A 84 -1.43 11.68 -1.72
N LEU A 85 -2.23 12.59 -2.28
CA LEU A 85 -3.44 12.29 -3.01
C LEU A 85 -3.22 11.38 -4.23
N GLY A 86 -2.07 11.50 -4.90
CA GLY A 86 -1.69 10.59 -5.97
C GLY A 86 -1.49 9.16 -5.46
N GLY A 87 -0.99 9.00 -4.23
CA GLY A 87 -0.90 7.70 -3.57
C GLY A 87 -2.28 7.13 -3.20
N ALA A 88 -3.24 7.97 -2.85
CA ALA A 88 -4.63 7.53 -2.65
C ALA A 88 -5.26 7.02 -3.96
N ASN A 89 -5.08 7.78 -5.04
CA ASN A 89 -5.51 7.37 -6.38
C ASN A 89 -4.85 6.05 -6.81
N ALA A 90 -3.55 5.89 -6.53
CA ALA A 90 -2.81 4.66 -6.79
C ALA A 90 -3.40 3.46 -6.03
N GLN A 91 -3.62 3.57 -4.71
CA GLN A 91 -4.26 2.51 -3.91
C GLN A 91 -5.64 2.15 -4.47
N PHE A 92 -6.48 3.16 -4.74
CA PHE A 92 -7.85 2.94 -5.20
C PHE A 92 -7.90 2.24 -6.56
N ALA A 93 -7.15 2.73 -7.54
CA ALA A 93 -7.05 2.11 -8.86
C ALA A 93 -6.42 0.71 -8.79
N SER A 94 -5.39 0.53 -7.97
CA SER A 94 -4.73 -0.76 -7.72
C SER A 94 -5.69 -1.81 -7.19
N ALA A 95 -6.54 -1.45 -6.23
CA ALA A 95 -7.51 -2.36 -5.64
C ALA A 95 -8.57 -2.83 -6.64
N ILE A 96 -9.09 -1.90 -7.45
CA ILE A 96 -10.14 -2.17 -8.44
C ILE A 96 -9.58 -2.96 -9.62
N CYS A 97 -8.42 -2.55 -10.13
CA CYS A 97 -7.82 -3.15 -11.32
C CYS A 97 -6.92 -4.35 -10.99
N ASP A 98 -6.77 -4.73 -9.72
CA ASP A 98 -5.95 -5.87 -9.26
C ASP A 98 -4.52 -5.83 -9.82
N VAL A 99 -3.80 -4.75 -9.51
CA VAL A 99 -2.38 -4.58 -9.84
C VAL A 99 -1.59 -4.13 -8.61
N PRO A 100 -0.29 -4.43 -8.48
CA PRO A 100 0.50 -3.97 -7.33
C PRO A 100 0.63 -2.44 -7.23
N ALA A 101 0.84 -1.95 -6.02
CA ALA A 101 1.10 -0.53 -5.75
C ALA A 101 2.21 -0.31 -4.72
N VAL A 102 2.93 0.80 -4.88
CA VAL A 102 3.81 1.36 -3.85
C VAL A 102 3.48 2.83 -3.67
N THR A 103 3.13 3.26 -2.47
CA THR A 103 2.70 4.64 -2.22
C THR A 103 3.48 5.30 -1.09
N TYR A 104 3.49 6.63 -1.09
CA TYR A 104 4.25 7.44 -0.14
C TYR A 104 3.35 8.51 0.44
N SER A 105 3.30 8.62 1.78
CA SER A 105 2.48 9.61 2.47
C SER A 105 1.02 9.66 1.97
N ALA A 106 0.49 8.52 1.51
CA ALA A 106 -0.87 8.46 0.99
C ALA A 106 -1.87 8.42 2.14
N PRO A 107 -3.03 9.09 2.06
CA PRO A 107 -4.15 8.78 2.95
C PRO A 107 -4.72 7.40 2.60
N GLY A 108 -5.35 6.75 3.57
CA GLY A 108 -6.00 5.46 3.37
C GLY A 108 -7.33 5.59 2.63
N VAL A 109 -7.68 4.58 1.82
CA VAL A 109 -8.85 4.60 0.92
C VAL A 109 -9.92 3.54 1.26
N TYR A 110 -9.74 2.73 2.31
CA TYR A 110 -10.61 1.59 2.63
C TYR A 110 -12.10 1.95 2.60
N ASP A 111 -12.49 3.03 3.27
CA ASP A 111 -13.89 3.45 3.39
C ASP A 111 -14.50 3.92 2.05
N MET A 112 -13.66 4.27 1.07
CA MET A 112 -14.08 4.70 -0.27
C MET A 112 -14.31 3.51 -1.22
N LEU A 113 -13.81 2.32 -0.88
CA LEU A 113 -13.85 1.16 -1.77
C LEU A 113 -15.26 0.54 -1.85
N PRO A 114 -15.64 -0.06 -2.99
CA PRO A 114 -16.82 -0.90 -3.10
C PRO A 114 -16.83 -2.04 -2.06
N LYS A 115 -18.01 -2.49 -1.62
CA LYS A 115 -18.16 -3.48 -0.53
C LYS A 115 -17.53 -4.85 -0.83
N ASP A 116 -17.53 -5.26 -2.09
CA ASP A 116 -16.86 -6.49 -2.55
C ASP A 116 -15.33 -6.34 -2.49
N ILE A 117 -14.80 -5.16 -2.82
CA ILE A 117 -13.37 -4.86 -2.67
C ILE A 117 -12.97 -4.74 -1.20
N GLN A 118 -13.80 -4.11 -0.34
CA GLN A 118 -13.56 -4.09 1.12
C GLN A 118 -13.43 -5.51 1.69
N LYS A 119 -14.27 -6.45 1.25
CA LYS A 119 -14.15 -7.87 1.67
C LYS A 119 -12.82 -8.50 1.28
N LYS A 120 -12.28 -8.18 0.10
CA LYS A 120 -10.94 -8.64 -0.32
C LYS A 120 -9.84 -8.04 0.55
N VAL A 121 -9.96 -6.77 0.92
CA VAL A 121 -9.06 -6.12 1.89
C VAL A 121 -9.10 -6.85 3.23
N ASP A 122 -10.30 -7.08 3.78
CA ASP A 122 -10.50 -7.77 5.05
C ASP A 122 -9.97 -9.21 5.03
N ALA A 123 -10.06 -9.88 3.87
CA ALA A 123 -9.49 -11.21 3.63
C ALA A 123 -7.96 -11.21 3.48
N GLY A 124 -7.33 -10.03 3.42
CA GLY A 124 -5.89 -9.86 3.29
C GLY A 124 -5.36 -10.07 1.87
N GLU A 125 -6.20 -10.02 0.83
CA GLU A 125 -5.79 -10.28 -0.55
C GLU A 125 -4.76 -9.28 -1.08
N TYR A 126 -4.74 -8.05 -0.53
CA TYR A 126 -3.80 -7.01 -0.94
C TYR A 126 -2.48 -6.99 -0.14
N LYS A 127 -2.31 -7.87 0.85
CA LYS A 127 -1.04 -8.01 1.58
C LYS A 127 0.08 -8.40 0.63
N GLY A 128 1.22 -7.72 0.73
CA GLY A 128 2.35 -7.80 -0.19
C GLY A 128 2.08 -7.20 -1.58
N GLN A 129 0.85 -6.87 -1.95
CA GLN A 129 0.53 -6.31 -3.27
C GLN A 129 0.52 -4.79 -3.24
N ILE A 130 -0.07 -4.22 -2.20
CA ILE A 130 -0.14 -2.78 -1.98
C ILE A 130 0.72 -2.46 -0.77
N ILE A 131 1.76 -1.67 -0.99
CA ILE A 131 2.72 -1.27 0.03
C ILE A 131 2.64 0.24 0.22
N ASN A 132 2.40 0.68 1.46
CA ASN A 132 2.30 2.10 1.80
C ASN A 132 3.46 2.48 2.73
N TYR A 133 4.29 3.43 2.32
CA TYR A 133 5.31 4.02 3.18
C TYR A 133 4.79 5.32 3.78
N ILE A 134 4.79 5.43 5.10
CA ILE A 134 4.29 6.60 5.82
C ILE A 134 5.37 7.18 6.72
N ASN A 135 5.36 8.50 6.89
CA ASN A 135 6.09 9.13 7.98
C ASN A 135 5.19 9.10 9.22
N PRO A 136 5.61 8.50 10.35
CA PRO A 136 4.77 8.42 11.55
C PRO A 136 4.38 9.80 12.12
N LYS A 137 5.11 10.88 11.77
CA LYS A 137 4.77 12.27 12.15
C LYS A 137 3.85 12.96 11.14
N ASP A 138 3.63 12.36 9.98
CA ASP A 138 2.73 12.88 8.95
C ASP A 138 1.28 12.55 9.29
N THR A 139 0.51 13.58 9.63
CA THR A 139 -0.92 13.45 9.94
C THR A 139 -1.78 13.03 8.76
N ILE A 140 -1.37 13.32 7.53
CA ILE A 140 -2.16 13.05 6.32
C ILE A 140 -2.15 11.56 6.03
N SER A 141 -0.98 10.93 6.18
CA SER A 141 -0.81 9.50 5.96
C SER A 141 -0.94 8.64 7.20
N GLY A 142 -0.62 9.16 8.39
CA GLY A 142 -0.71 8.42 9.66
C GLY A 142 -2.04 8.61 10.39
N GLY A 143 -2.98 9.36 9.80
CA GLY A 143 -4.25 9.72 10.42
C GLY A 143 -4.14 10.82 11.48
N ALA A 144 -5.20 11.63 11.63
CA ALA A 144 -5.28 12.63 12.70
C ALA A 144 -5.44 11.99 14.10
N LEU A 145 -6.00 10.78 14.20
CA LEU A 145 -6.47 10.22 15.48
C LEU A 145 -6.38 8.67 15.61
N ARG A 146 -5.93 7.91 14.60
CA ARG A 146 -6.00 6.43 14.63
C ARG A 146 -4.78 5.78 13.99
N GLU A 147 -4.30 4.71 14.61
CA GLU A 147 -3.06 4.02 14.26
C GLU A 147 -3.15 3.18 12.98
N ASP A 148 -4.33 2.70 12.55
CA ASP A 148 -4.30 1.49 11.70
C ASP A 148 -5.63 1.01 11.09
N LYS A 149 -6.43 1.78 10.34
CA LYS A 149 -7.59 1.15 9.61
C LYS A 149 -7.96 1.66 8.22
N THR A 150 -7.33 2.71 7.69
CA THR A 150 -7.77 3.27 6.41
C THR A 150 -6.93 2.80 5.23
N HIS A 151 -5.66 2.41 5.42
CA HIS A 151 -4.82 1.88 4.35
C HIS A 151 -5.18 0.45 4.01
N ILE A 152 -5.06 0.12 2.73
CA ILE A 152 -5.21 -1.25 2.23
C ILE A 152 -3.82 -1.84 1.96
N GLY A 153 -3.68 -3.15 2.17
CA GLY A 153 -2.38 -3.82 2.05
C GLY A 153 -1.48 -3.57 3.26
N ASP A 154 -0.16 -3.57 3.05
CA ASP A 154 0.83 -3.42 4.11
C ASP A 154 1.23 -1.95 4.27
N THR A 155 1.47 -1.52 5.50
CA THR A 155 1.87 -0.14 5.81
C THR A 155 3.13 -0.15 6.66
N TYR A 156 4.14 0.60 6.23
CA TYR A 156 5.44 0.70 6.88
C TYR A 156 5.76 2.15 7.24
N MET A 157 6.01 2.39 8.53
CA MET A 157 6.47 3.68 9.05
C MET A 157 7.98 3.81 8.88
N VAL A 158 8.44 4.91 8.30
CA VAL A 158 9.88 5.17 8.16
C VAL A 158 10.50 5.74 9.43
N ASN A 159 11.72 5.32 9.72
CA ASN A 159 12.62 5.81 10.77
C ASN A 159 12.16 5.59 12.24
N SER A 160 10.88 5.46 12.54
CA SER A 160 10.34 5.29 13.90
C SER A 160 8.94 4.69 13.90
N ASP A 161 8.53 4.09 15.03
CA ASP A 161 7.11 3.79 15.29
C ASP A 161 6.33 5.07 15.64
N PHE A 162 5.00 5.00 15.54
CA PHE A 162 4.09 6.13 15.77
C PHE A 162 4.21 6.71 17.18
N LYS A 163 4.22 5.85 18.21
CA LYS A 163 4.26 6.28 19.62
C LYS A 163 5.54 7.04 19.94
N THR A 164 6.69 6.52 19.52
CA THR A 164 8.00 7.12 19.71
C THR A 164 8.11 8.42 18.93
N ALA A 165 7.64 8.44 17.68
CA ALA A 165 7.69 9.63 16.84
C ALA A 165 6.82 10.78 17.37
N ASN A 166 5.70 10.45 18.04
CA ASN A 166 4.70 11.43 18.45
C ASN A 166 4.67 11.71 19.95
N ASN A 167 5.63 11.19 20.72
CA ASN A 167 5.68 11.37 22.17
C ASN A 167 5.66 12.86 22.59
N ASP A 168 6.27 13.72 21.78
CA ASP A 168 6.36 15.16 22.04
C ASP A 168 5.09 15.93 21.64
N TYR A 169 4.21 15.32 20.82
CA TYR A 169 2.99 15.98 20.33
C TYR A 169 1.79 15.84 21.29
N GLY A 170 1.72 14.79 22.13
CA GLY A 170 0.62 14.64 23.09
C GLY A 170 -0.78 14.82 22.47
N MET A 171 -1.56 15.80 22.95
CA MET A 171 -2.89 16.15 22.38
C MET A 171 -2.83 17.24 21.26
N HIS A 172 -1.66 17.69 20.86
CA HIS A 172 -1.44 18.80 19.91
C HIS A 172 -1.52 18.37 18.43
N GLN A 173 -2.63 17.77 18.03
CA GLN A 173 -2.81 17.22 16.68
C GLN A 173 -2.85 18.30 15.58
N ILE A 174 -3.25 19.53 15.93
CA ILE A 174 -3.25 20.67 15.00
C ILE A 174 -1.80 21.09 14.69
N ASP A 175 -0.93 21.13 15.69
CA ASP A 175 0.48 21.48 15.51
C ASP A 175 1.20 20.39 14.69
N ARG A 176 0.87 19.13 14.93
CA ARG A 176 1.38 18.01 14.12
C ARG A 176 0.95 18.12 12.65
N PHE A 177 -0.29 18.55 12.39
CA PHE A 177 -0.77 18.77 11.04
C PHE A 177 -0.04 19.93 10.36
N LEU A 178 0.10 21.06 11.05
CA LEU A 178 0.86 22.21 10.55
C LEU A 178 2.33 21.85 10.30
N ASP A 179 2.94 21.04 11.16
CA ASP A 179 4.30 20.54 10.96
C ASP A 179 4.41 19.54 9.80
N SER A 180 3.35 18.78 9.51
CA SER A 180 3.32 17.84 8.38
C SER A 180 3.49 18.56 7.05
N ILE A 181 2.87 19.73 6.92
CA ILE A 181 2.76 20.50 5.67
C ILE A 181 3.61 21.78 5.65
N GLY A 182 4.14 22.16 6.81
CA GLY A 182 4.88 23.39 7.03
C GLY A 182 6.39 23.17 6.98
N ALA A 183 7.14 23.98 7.71
CA ALA A 183 8.60 23.99 7.64
C ALA A 183 9.28 22.65 7.97
N LYS A 184 8.66 21.82 8.83
CA LYS A 184 9.18 20.49 9.16
C LYS A 184 8.94 19.46 8.05
N ASP A 185 7.91 19.66 7.23
CA ASP A 185 7.64 18.94 5.98
C ASP A 185 7.66 17.42 6.16
N PHE A 186 6.93 16.90 7.15
CA PHE A 186 6.84 15.45 7.36
C PHE A 186 6.06 14.72 6.26
N HIS A 187 5.21 15.45 5.54
CA HIS A 187 4.46 14.93 4.40
C HIS A 187 5.31 14.85 3.13
N GLY A 188 6.40 15.62 3.03
CA GLY A 188 7.20 15.70 1.81
C GLY A 188 7.82 14.37 1.38
N ILE A 189 7.92 14.16 0.07
CA ILE A 189 8.52 12.95 -0.52
C ILE A 189 10.00 12.75 -0.11
N LYS A 190 10.68 13.82 0.33
CA LYS A 190 12.08 13.80 0.78
C LYS A 190 12.33 12.96 2.04
N ASN A 191 11.27 12.59 2.77
CA ASN A 191 11.38 11.71 3.95
C ASN A 191 11.61 10.25 3.58
N TYR A 192 11.48 9.89 2.30
CA TYR A 192 11.62 8.54 1.79
C TYR A 192 12.90 8.45 0.97
N HIS A 193 13.83 7.62 1.44
CA HIS A 193 15.10 7.41 0.76
C HIS A 193 15.05 6.09 0.01
N VAL A 194 15.58 6.07 -1.21
CA VAL A 194 15.69 4.87 -2.02
C VAL A 194 17.12 4.66 -2.47
N ASP A 195 17.54 3.40 -2.53
CA ASP A 195 18.83 3.02 -3.08
C ASP A 195 18.82 3.06 -4.62
N ALA A 196 19.96 2.74 -5.23
CA ALA A 196 20.12 2.73 -6.69
C ALA A 196 19.22 1.70 -7.42
N PHE A 197 18.60 0.78 -6.69
CA PHE A 197 17.69 -0.25 -7.22
C PHE A 197 16.22 0.06 -6.93
N GLY A 198 15.93 1.20 -6.29
CA GLY A 198 14.58 1.61 -5.92
C GLY A 198 14.06 0.95 -4.63
N ASN A 199 14.93 0.32 -3.84
CA ASN A 199 14.56 -0.20 -2.54
C ASN A 199 14.50 0.93 -1.53
N ILE A 200 13.50 0.95 -0.65
CA ILE A 200 13.48 1.90 0.47
C ILE A 200 14.72 1.66 1.38
N ASP A 201 15.44 2.73 1.67
CA ASP A 201 16.72 2.77 2.40
C ASP A 201 16.69 3.82 3.52
N ASN A 202 15.53 3.94 4.16
CA ASN A 202 15.42 4.62 5.44
C ASN A 202 16.12 3.81 6.53
N SER A 203 16.59 4.47 7.60
CA SER A 203 17.41 3.83 8.65
C SER A 203 16.72 2.65 9.34
N MET A 204 15.39 2.65 9.34
CA MET A 204 14.53 1.60 9.86
C MET A 204 13.15 1.73 9.22
N LEU A 205 12.43 0.61 9.11
CA LEU A 205 11.00 0.57 8.89
C LEU A 205 10.31 -0.07 10.10
N VAL A 206 9.06 0.31 10.35
CA VAL A 206 8.21 -0.35 11.35
C VAL A 206 6.90 -0.76 10.68
N ASP A 207 6.55 -2.04 10.74
CA ASP A 207 5.24 -2.51 10.29
C ASP A 207 4.15 -1.90 11.18
N ALA A 208 3.20 -1.19 10.57
CA ALA A 208 2.16 -0.48 11.31
C ALA A 208 1.15 -1.43 11.99
N ASN A 209 0.99 -2.66 11.50
CA ASN A 209 0.05 -3.63 12.07
C ASN A 209 0.69 -4.41 13.23
N THR A 210 1.98 -4.76 13.13
CA THR A 210 2.65 -5.62 14.12
C THR A 210 3.56 -4.86 15.07
N GLY A 211 4.00 -3.64 14.69
CA GLY A 211 5.03 -2.89 15.39
C GLY A 211 6.44 -3.47 15.19
N GLU A 212 6.61 -4.48 14.32
CA GLU A 212 7.91 -5.11 14.07
C GLU A 212 8.85 -4.14 13.34
N LYS A 213 10.12 -4.12 13.77
CA LYS A 213 11.19 -3.34 13.12
C LYS A 213 11.79 -4.13 11.97
N ILE A 214 11.76 -3.56 10.78
CA ILE A 214 12.26 -4.16 9.55
C ILE A 214 13.43 -3.32 9.03
N TYR A 215 14.56 -3.97 8.76
CA TYR A 215 15.81 -3.32 8.32
C TYR A 215 16.15 -3.58 6.85
N ARG A 216 15.19 -4.10 6.09
CA ARG A 216 15.30 -4.36 4.65
C ARG A 216 14.00 -3.96 3.97
N SER A 217 14.09 -3.44 2.75
CA SER A 217 12.89 -3.15 1.97
C SER A 217 12.00 -4.40 1.83
N PRO A 218 10.69 -4.29 2.11
CA PRO A 218 9.73 -5.39 1.90
C PRO A 218 9.68 -5.92 0.46
N ARG A 219 10.07 -5.08 -0.52
CA ARG A 219 10.19 -5.44 -1.94
C ARG A 219 11.65 -5.39 -2.42
N PHE A 220 12.56 -5.89 -1.61
CA PHE A 220 13.99 -5.84 -1.91
C PHE A 220 14.33 -6.46 -3.27
N SER A 221 15.09 -5.74 -4.09
CA SER A 221 15.57 -6.15 -5.40
C SER A 221 17.07 -5.88 -5.50
N ILE A 222 17.81 -6.77 -6.17
CA ILE A 222 19.25 -6.62 -6.43
C ILE A 222 19.41 -6.62 -7.94
N GLY A 223 20.01 -5.59 -8.53
CA GLY A 223 20.16 -5.48 -9.99
C GLY A 223 20.58 -6.79 -10.67
N GLY A 224 19.74 -7.31 -11.57
CA GLY A 224 19.96 -8.56 -12.31
C GLY A 224 19.34 -9.82 -11.70
N VAL A 225 18.82 -9.75 -10.46
CA VAL A 225 18.05 -10.81 -9.82
C VAL A 225 16.70 -10.19 -9.44
N GLY A 226 15.61 -10.63 -10.08
CA GLY A 226 14.28 -10.01 -9.88
C GLY A 226 13.83 -9.91 -8.41
N GLU A 227 12.73 -9.21 -8.15
CA GLU A 227 12.21 -8.94 -6.79
C GLU A 227 12.34 -10.15 -5.85
N VAL A 228 13.14 -10.00 -4.80
CA VAL A 228 13.26 -10.98 -3.72
C VAL A 228 12.38 -10.50 -2.58
N ARG A 229 11.13 -10.97 -2.58
CA ARG A 229 10.21 -10.77 -1.44
C ARG A 229 10.70 -11.60 -0.25
N VAL A 230 11.53 -11.01 0.61
CA VAL A 230 11.97 -11.63 1.87
C VAL A 230 11.23 -10.97 3.02
N LEU A 231 10.03 -11.47 3.32
CA LEU A 231 9.42 -11.24 4.61
C LEU A 231 9.75 -12.45 5.50
N MET A 232 10.56 -12.24 6.53
CA MET A 232 11.01 -13.31 7.44
C MET A 232 9.83 -14.02 8.11
N GLU A 233 8.75 -13.31 8.44
CA GLU A 233 7.53 -13.91 8.99
C GLU A 233 6.87 -14.93 8.03
N TYR A 234 6.93 -14.72 6.72
CA TYR A 234 6.39 -15.66 5.73
C TYR A 234 7.30 -16.88 5.53
N LEU A 235 8.61 -16.70 5.68
CA LEU A 235 9.55 -17.82 5.71
C LEU A 235 9.33 -18.66 6.95
N GLU A 236 9.06 -18.06 8.11
CA GLU A 236 8.74 -18.79 9.33
C GLU A 236 7.40 -19.51 9.25
N GLU A 237 6.36 -18.88 8.70
CA GLU A 237 5.06 -19.50 8.52
C GLU A 237 5.10 -20.64 7.48
N SER A 238 5.85 -20.43 6.39
CA SER A 238 6.12 -21.47 5.37
C SER A 238 7.00 -22.59 5.92
N ALA A 239 8.01 -22.28 6.73
CA ALA A 239 8.85 -23.27 7.38
C ALA A 239 8.07 -24.09 8.41
N LYS A 240 7.18 -23.46 9.20
CA LYS A 240 6.25 -24.14 10.12
C LYS A 240 5.26 -25.03 9.36
N LYS A 241 4.69 -24.55 8.24
CA LYS A 241 3.83 -25.38 7.37
C LYS A 241 4.58 -26.56 6.76
N ASN A 242 5.80 -26.35 6.28
CA ASN A 242 6.63 -27.39 5.67
C ASN A 242 7.17 -28.41 6.69
N ALA A 243 7.54 -27.98 7.90
CA ALA A 243 7.90 -28.88 9.00
C ALA A 243 6.73 -29.77 9.43
N THR A 244 5.52 -29.21 9.46
CA THR A 244 4.29 -29.96 9.77
C THR A 244 3.94 -30.98 8.66
N LYS A 245 4.20 -30.63 7.39
CA LYS A 245 4.00 -31.51 6.23
C LYS A 245 5.05 -32.64 6.17
N CYS A 246 6.31 -32.33 6.46
CA CYS A 246 7.40 -33.31 6.53
C CYS A 246 7.22 -34.29 7.71
N GLY A 247 6.70 -33.81 8.85
CA GLY A 247 6.32 -34.66 9.99
C GLY A 247 5.18 -35.64 9.69
N ARG A 248 4.21 -35.26 8.83
CA ARG A 248 3.15 -36.17 8.38
C ARG A 248 3.62 -37.22 7.37
N ILE A 249 4.51 -36.85 6.45
CA ILE A 249 5.06 -37.79 5.45
C ILE A 249 5.92 -38.88 6.12
N SER A 250 6.66 -38.55 7.19
CA SER A 250 7.44 -39.56 7.94
C SER A 250 6.59 -40.62 8.66
N LYS A 251 5.31 -40.35 8.94
CA LYS A 251 4.40 -41.27 9.64
C LYS A 251 3.51 -42.10 8.71
N SER A 252 3.36 -41.73 7.44
CA SER A 252 2.55 -42.48 6.47
C SER A 252 3.33 -43.54 5.69
N ASP A 253 4.66 -43.43 5.61
CA ASP A 253 5.46 -44.23 4.66
C ASP A 253 6.23 -45.40 5.30
N THR A 254 5.95 -45.74 6.57
CA THR A 254 6.60 -46.87 7.28
C THR A 254 5.70 -48.09 7.50
N THR A 255 4.48 -48.16 6.96
CA THR A 255 3.57 -49.31 7.17
C THR A 255 3.04 -50.00 5.91
N SER A 256 3.56 -49.73 4.71
CA SER A 256 3.21 -50.55 3.53
C SER A 256 4.35 -50.74 2.52
N SER A 257 5.30 -51.63 2.82
CA SER A 257 5.89 -52.54 1.84
C SER A 257 6.93 -53.42 2.52
N PHE A 258 6.65 -54.72 2.61
CA PHE A 258 7.51 -55.89 2.88
C PHE A 258 6.54 -56.93 3.48
N ARG A 259 6.02 -57.94 2.77
CA ARG A 259 6.66 -58.85 1.83
C ARG A 259 5.60 -59.48 0.92
N SER A 260 5.92 -59.61 -0.36
CA SER A 260 5.33 -60.60 -1.25
C SER A 260 6.28 -61.82 -1.37
N ASN A 261 5.66 -62.99 -1.52
CA ASN A 261 6.13 -64.23 -2.14
C ASN A 261 7.32 -65.01 -1.54
N ALA A 262 7.00 -66.19 -1.01
CA ALA A 262 7.65 -67.43 -1.43
C ALA A 262 6.62 -68.57 -1.36
N ALA A 263 6.43 -69.26 -2.49
CA ALA A 263 5.59 -70.42 -2.66
C ALA A 263 6.39 -71.70 -2.39
N SER A 264 5.77 -72.66 -1.70
CA SER A 264 5.84 -74.12 -1.90
C SER A 264 4.97 -74.80 -0.86
#